data_AF-A0A8T3N9X1-F1
#
_entry.id   AF-A0A8T3N9X1-F1
#
_cell.length_a   1.000
_cell.length_b   1.000
_cell.length_c   1.000
_cell.angle_alpha   90.00
_cell.angle_beta   90.00
_cell.angle_gamma   90.00
#
_symmetry.space_group_name_H-M   'P 1'
#
loop_
_entity.id
_entity.type
_entity.pdbx_description
1 polymer ?
#
loop_
_entity_poly.entity_id
_entity_poly.type
_entity_poly.pdbx_seq_one_letter_code
_entity_poly.pdbx_strand_id
1 'polypeptide(L)'
;FGHAGEDAMAELLGSFRHNEQSVRVVEYLEREGRGLNLAEQVRDGILKHSKLRDSVAAEGWGIAHTLEGQIVKLADSIAYLAHDIDDALRAGVIDQEQIPTEYIEAFGTTTGERIETLVSDIVDYNWRVALGQGESWRAAVGNGQVLGLSPSTLELMNGLREFMFKNVYTESAAKADVPKTKFVIRALFEHFCRHEDQLPAEFRANPRDEPAERRVADYIAGMTDRFALKTFTNIYVPQQWARFD
;
A
#
# COMPACT_ATOMS: atom_id res chain seq x y z
N PHE A 1 -7.87 2.69 -6.64
CA PHE A 1 -6.98 2.45 -7.79
C PHE A 1 -5.51 2.33 -7.37
N GLY A 2 -5.23 1.76 -6.19
CA GLY A 2 -3.86 1.64 -5.65
C GLY A 2 -3.07 2.96 -5.69
N HIS A 3 -1.77 2.85 -6.00
CA HIS A 3 -0.84 3.98 -6.04
C HIS A 3 -1.25 5.10 -7.01
N ALA A 4 -1.89 4.79 -8.13
CA ALA A 4 -2.32 5.83 -9.06
C ALA A 4 -3.36 6.79 -8.46
N GLY A 5 -4.23 6.28 -7.58
CA GLY A 5 -5.18 7.09 -6.83
C GLY A 5 -4.51 7.92 -5.74
N GLU A 6 -3.55 7.34 -5.02
CA GLU A 6 -2.74 8.04 -4.02
C GLU A 6 -1.95 9.20 -4.63
N ASP A 7 -1.24 8.95 -5.75
CA ASP A 7 -0.51 9.97 -6.50
C ASP A 7 -1.44 11.11 -6.97
N ALA A 8 -2.62 10.76 -7.50
CA ALA A 8 -3.60 11.76 -7.95
C ALA A 8 -4.06 12.66 -6.80
N MET A 9 -4.35 12.07 -5.63
CA MET A 9 -4.75 12.83 -4.44
C MET A 9 -3.60 13.67 -3.89
N ALA A 10 -2.35 13.18 -3.92
CA ALA A 10 -1.19 13.93 -3.48
C ALA A 10 -0.93 15.15 -4.37
N GLU A 11 -1.10 15.02 -5.70
CA GLU A 11 -1.04 16.16 -6.65
C GLU A 11 -2.09 17.23 -6.34
N LEU A 12 -3.28 16.84 -5.89
CA LEU A 12 -4.40 17.75 -5.62
C LEU A 12 -4.29 18.47 -4.28
N LEU A 13 -3.80 17.79 -3.24
CA LEU A 13 -3.74 18.32 -1.88
C LEU A 13 -2.35 18.83 -1.48
N GLY A 14 -1.34 18.63 -2.34
CA GLY A 14 0.08 18.86 -2.02
C GLY A 14 0.71 17.74 -1.16
N SER A 15 -0.08 17.04 -0.35
CA SER A 15 0.31 15.81 0.34
C SER A 15 -0.91 14.92 0.58
N PHE A 16 -0.78 13.65 0.24
CA PHE A 16 -1.74 12.60 0.57
C PHE A 16 -1.02 11.27 0.64
N ARG A 17 -1.30 10.48 1.69
CA ARG A 17 -0.73 9.15 1.85
C ARG A 17 -1.72 8.17 2.41
N HIS A 18 -1.66 6.94 1.92
CA HIS A 18 -2.62 5.90 2.29
C HIS A 18 -2.54 5.53 3.78
N ASN A 19 -1.35 5.50 4.37
CA ASN A 19 -1.13 5.15 5.78
C ASN A 19 -1.64 6.27 6.72
N GLU A 20 -1.40 7.53 6.36
CA GLU A 20 -1.93 8.69 7.09
C GLU A 20 -3.46 8.74 6.99
N GLN A 21 -4.00 8.46 5.79
CA GLN A 21 -5.44 8.36 5.58
C GLN A 21 -6.04 7.19 6.39
N SER A 22 -5.34 6.06 6.50
CA SER A 22 -5.80 4.91 7.30
C SER A 22 -5.89 5.25 8.78
N VAL A 23 -4.91 5.99 9.33
CA VAL A 23 -5.01 6.53 10.70
C VAL A 23 -6.20 7.47 10.83
N ARG A 24 -6.37 8.37 9.86
CA ARG A 24 -7.49 9.31 9.83
C ARG A 24 -8.86 8.60 9.83
N VAL A 25 -8.99 7.52 9.06
CA VAL A 25 -10.20 6.68 9.03
C VAL A 25 -10.54 6.18 10.43
N VAL A 26 -9.59 5.54 11.10
CA VAL A 26 -9.83 4.93 12.42
C VAL A 26 -9.91 5.94 13.55
N GLU A 27 -9.38 7.15 13.38
CA GLU A 27 -9.46 8.22 14.39
C GLU A 27 -10.71 9.08 14.25
N TYR A 28 -11.15 9.36 13.02
CA TYR A 28 -12.09 10.46 12.77
C TYR A 28 -13.22 10.16 11.79
N LEU A 29 -13.14 9.13 10.95
CA LEU A 29 -14.17 8.92 9.91
C LEU A 29 -15.14 7.80 10.30
N GLU A 30 -14.62 6.72 10.87
CA GLU A 30 -15.43 5.59 11.30
C GLU A 30 -16.44 5.96 12.39
N ARG A 31 -17.52 5.17 12.48
CA ARG A 31 -18.60 5.33 13.48
C ARG A 31 -19.21 6.73 13.51
N GLU A 32 -19.58 7.25 12.34
CA GLU A 32 -20.24 8.56 12.17
C GLU A 32 -19.36 9.71 12.71
N GLY A 33 -18.07 9.66 12.42
CA GLY A 33 -17.14 10.72 12.83
C GLY A 33 -16.52 10.56 14.22
N ARG A 34 -16.80 9.45 14.93
CA ARG A 34 -16.30 9.21 16.29
C ARG A 34 -14.97 8.47 16.34
N GLY A 35 -14.56 7.85 15.23
CA GLY A 35 -13.46 6.93 15.19
C GLY A 35 -13.74 5.60 15.91
N LEU A 36 -12.75 4.72 15.91
CA LEU A 36 -12.82 3.39 16.48
C LEU A 36 -12.27 3.31 17.91
N ASN A 37 -11.66 4.38 18.42
CA ASN A 37 -10.99 4.42 19.73
C ASN A 37 -9.96 3.27 19.89
N LEU A 38 -9.13 3.08 18.87
CA LEU A 38 -8.06 2.08 18.91
C LEU A 38 -6.93 2.52 19.84
N ALA A 39 -6.25 1.54 20.42
CA ALA A 39 -5.05 1.79 21.20
C ALA A 39 -3.98 2.52 20.37
N GLU A 40 -3.18 3.36 21.02
CA GLU A 40 -2.12 4.14 20.37
C GLU A 40 -1.16 3.26 19.57
N GLN A 41 -0.78 2.10 20.13
CA GLN A 41 0.13 1.13 19.50
C GLN A 41 -0.43 0.58 18.19
N VAL A 42 -1.74 0.41 18.08
CA VAL A 42 -2.39 -0.05 16.85
C VAL A 42 -2.32 1.04 15.78
N ARG A 43 -2.62 2.30 16.16
CA ARG A 43 -2.53 3.43 15.23
C ARG A 43 -1.08 3.70 14.78
N ASP A 44 -0.12 3.55 15.68
CA ASP A 44 1.32 3.65 15.37
C ASP A 44 1.74 2.58 14.35
N GLY A 45 1.29 1.34 14.53
CA GLY A 45 1.48 0.27 13.54
C GLY A 45 0.88 0.61 12.18
N ILE A 46 -0.37 1.09 12.14
CA ILE A 46 -1.03 1.54 10.90
C ILE A 46 -0.25 2.69 10.25
N LEU A 47 0.24 3.65 11.03
CA LEU A 47 0.96 4.80 10.47
C LEU A 47 2.29 4.38 9.85
N LYS A 48 3.02 3.45 10.47
CA LYS A 48 4.44 3.20 10.16
C LYS A 48 4.70 1.90 9.39
N HIS A 49 3.66 1.14 9.03
CA HIS A 49 3.82 -0.10 8.26
C HIS A 49 4.33 0.13 6.82
N SER A 50 3.99 1.29 6.23
CA SER A 50 4.28 1.57 4.82
C SER A 50 5.76 1.88 4.55
N LYS A 51 6.25 1.53 3.36
CA LYS A 51 7.65 1.73 2.91
C LYS A 51 7.75 2.78 1.81
N LEU A 52 8.90 3.46 1.75
CA LEU A 52 9.33 4.15 0.53
C LEU A 52 9.73 3.09 -0.52
N ARG A 53 9.51 3.44 -1.78
CA ARG A 53 9.57 2.55 -2.95
C ARG A 53 10.94 1.86 -3.15
N ASP A 54 12.01 2.29 -2.51
CA ASP A 54 13.38 1.98 -2.92
C ASP A 54 14.05 0.76 -2.25
N SER A 55 13.64 0.26 -1.07
CA SER A 55 14.12 -1.04 -0.58
C SER A 55 13.26 -1.67 0.54
N VAL A 56 13.41 -2.98 0.77
CA VAL A 56 12.72 -3.71 1.86
C VAL A 56 13.15 -3.19 3.24
N ALA A 57 14.35 -2.62 3.34
CA ALA A 57 14.92 -2.04 4.56
C ALA A 57 15.06 -0.50 4.50
N ALA A 58 14.56 0.15 3.44
CA ALA A 58 14.66 1.60 3.29
C ALA A 58 13.85 2.26 4.41
N GLU A 59 14.30 3.45 4.83
CA GLU A 59 13.61 4.30 5.80
C GLU A 59 12.23 4.72 5.28
N GLY A 60 11.28 3.78 5.28
CA GLY A 60 9.88 4.07 5.18
C GLY A 60 9.40 4.67 6.49
N TRP A 61 8.76 5.84 6.41
CA TRP A 61 7.84 6.48 7.37
C TRP A 61 8.02 6.20 8.88
N GLY A 62 9.25 6.06 9.33
CA GLY A 62 9.60 5.75 10.71
C GLY A 62 9.46 4.26 11.07
N ILE A 63 9.76 3.97 12.33
CA ILE A 63 9.78 2.63 12.88
C ILE A 63 8.69 2.55 13.94
N ALA A 64 7.83 1.52 13.83
CA ALA A 64 6.80 1.26 14.82
C ALA A 64 7.44 1.04 16.19
N HIS A 65 6.83 1.60 17.23
CA HIS A 65 7.34 1.51 18.59
C HIS A 65 7.28 0.07 19.13
N THR A 66 6.32 -0.72 18.67
CA THR A 66 6.13 -2.12 19.10
C THR A 66 6.82 -3.09 18.15
N LEU A 67 7.22 -4.25 18.68
CA LEU A 67 7.74 -5.35 17.87
C LEU A 67 6.69 -5.83 16.87
N GLU A 68 5.44 -5.91 17.31
CA GLU A 68 4.29 -6.32 16.49
C GLU A 68 4.11 -5.37 15.29
N GLY A 69 4.20 -4.05 15.51
CA GLY A 69 4.12 -3.08 14.41
C GLY A 69 5.28 -3.20 13.43
N GLN A 70 6.49 -3.54 13.91
CA GLN A 70 7.64 -3.82 13.04
C GLN A 70 7.46 -5.12 12.25
N ILE A 71 6.88 -6.16 12.86
CA ILE A 71 6.54 -7.42 12.18
C ILE A 71 5.54 -7.17 11.06
N VAL A 72 4.50 -6.34 11.28
CA VAL A 72 3.51 -6.01 10.24
C VAL A 72 4.19 -5.45 8.98
N LYS A 73 5.19 -4.57 9.14
CA LYS A 73 5.97 -4.00 8.02
C LYS A 73 6.79 -5.04 7.25
N LEU A 74 7.28 -6.08 7.93
CA LEU A 74 7.98 -7.20 7.28
C LEU A 74 7.00 -8.13 6.58
N ALA A 75 5.91 -8.47 7.26
CA ALA A 75 4.85 -9.34 6.76
C ALA A 75 4.22 -8.79 5.48
N ASP A 76 3.90 -7.50 5.44
CA ASP A 76 3.35 -6.83 4.26
C ASP A 76 4.28 -6.96 3.04
N SER A 77 5.58 -6.77 3.23
CA SER A 77 6.56 -6.91 2.14
C SER A 77 6.75 -8.34 1.65
N ILE A 78 6.69 -9.31 2.56
CA ILE A 78 6.76 -10.74 2.21
C ILE A 78 5.51 -11.14 1.43
N ALA A 79 4.33 -10.78 1.94
CA ALA A 79 3.07 -11.09 1.29
C ALA A 79 2.98 -10.47 -0.11
N TYR A 80 3.32 -9.19 -0.22
CA TYR A 80 3.34 -8.47 -1.50
C TYR A 80 4.29 -9.14 -2.50
N LEU A 81 5.55 -9.39 -2.13
CA LEU A 81 6.52 -10.01 -3.03
C LEU A 81 6.08 -11.42 -3.47
N ALA A 82 5.60 -12.23 -2.52
CA ALA A 82 5.24 -13.62 -2.79
C ALA A 82 3.99 -13.73 -3.69
N HIS A 83 2.97 -12.89 -3.45
CA HIS A 83 1.75 -12.87 -4.26
C HIS A 83 1.96 -12.21 -5.63
N ASP A 84 2.72 -11.12 -5.74
CA ASP A 84 2.92 -10.44 -7.02
C ASP A 84 3.68 -11.32 -8.02
N ILE A 85 4.59 -12.18 -7.55
CA ILE A 85 5.25 -13.16 -8.44
C ILE A 85 4.22 -14.16 -8.97
N ASP A 86 3.32 -14.66 -8.12
CA ASP A 86 2.28 -15.60 -8.53
C ASP A 86 1.27 -14.96 -9.50
N ASP A 87 0.85 -13.72 -9.23
CA ASP A 87 -0.02 -12.96 -10.11
C ASP A 87 0.65 -12.64 -11.45
N ALA A 88 1.93 -12.31 -11.46
CA ALA A 88 2.68 -12.04 -12.69
C ALA A 88 2.85 -13.30 -13.55
N LEU A 89 3.12 -14.46 -12.93
CA LEU A 89 3.17 -15.77 -13.62
C LEU A 89 1.80 -16.13 -14.19
N ARG A 90 0.74 -16.00 -13.38
CA ARG A 90 -0.64 -16.31 -13.78
C ARG A 90 -1.14 -15.41 -14.91
N ALA A 91 -0.73 -14.14 -14.91
CA ALA A 91 -1.05 -13.19 -15.97
C ALA A 91 -0.19 -13.36 -17.23
N GLY A 92 0.82 -14.24 -17.21
CA GLY A 92 1.77 -14.42 -18.30
C GLY A 92 2.65 -13.19 -18.56
N VAL A 93 2.87 -12.37 -17.53
CA VAL A 93 3.76 -11.20 -17.61
C VAL A 93 5.23 -11.65 -17.54
N ILE A 94 5.49 -12.68 -16.75
CA ILE A 94 6.76 -13.40 -16.70
C ILE A 94 6.49 -14.90 -16.71
N ASP A 95 7.46 -15.68 -17.18
CA ASP A 95 7.51 -17.13 -17.05
C ASP A 95 8.45 -17.55 -15.91
N GLN A 96 8.28 -18.76 -15.38
CA GLN A 96 9.05 -19.24 -14.25
C GLN A 96 10.55 -19.35 -14.57
N GLU A 97 10.88 -19.67 -15.82
CA GLU A 97 12.25 -19.74 -16.33
C GLU A 97 12.95 -18.38 -16.43
N GLN A 98 12.18 -17.28 -16.39
CA GLN A 98 12.75 -15.93 -16.38
C GLN A 98 13.21 -15.49 -14.99
N ILE A 99 12.71 -16.14 -13.92
CA ILE A 99 13.13 -15.85 -12.55
C ILE A 99 14.55 -16.43 -12.36
N PRO A 100 15.55 -15.61 -11.96
CA PRO A 100 16.91 -16.09 -11.74
C PRO A 100 16.96 -17.29 -10.78
N THR A 101 17.76 -18.30 -11.14
CA THR A 101 17.88 -19.57 -10.41
C THR A 101 18.24 -19.35 -8.94
N GLU A 102 19.10 -18.37 -8.64
CA GLU A 102 19.49 -18.01 -7.28
C GLU A 102 18.29 -17.66 -6.36
N TYR A 103 17.24 -17.04 -6.89
CA TYR A 103 16.04 -16.70 -6.11
C TYR A 103 15.10 -17.89 -5.96
N ILE A 104 15.04 -18.77 -6.97
CA ILE A 104 14.28 -20.03 -6.90
C ILE A 104 14.93 -20.98 -5.89
N GLU A 105 16.26 -21.12 -5.92
CA GLU A 105 16.99 -21.93 -4.96
C GLU A 105 16.87 -21.40 -3.54
N ALA A 106 16.85 -20.08 -3.36
CA ALA A 106 16.71 -19.46 -2.06
C ALA A 106 15.29 -19.55 -1.49
N PHE A 107 14.26 -19.22 -2.28
CA PHE A 107 12.90 -19.00 -1.78
C PHE A 107 11.89 -20.03 -2.27
N GLY A 108 12.27 -20.95 -3.15
CA GLY A 108 11.37 -21.91 -3.76
C GLY A 108 10.53 -21.36 -4.91
N THR A 109 9.67 -22.22 -5.42
CA THR A 109 8.89 -22.01 -6.64
C THR A 109 7.46 -21.55 -6.37
N THR A 110 6.93 -21.88 -5.20
CA THR A 110 5.55 -21.59 -4.83
C THR A 110 5.46 -20.41 -3.86
N THR A 111 4.31 -19.74 -3.82
CA THR A 111 4.02 -18.70 -2.82
C THR A 111 4.21 -19.21 -1.39
N GLY A 112 3.80 -20.45 -1.12
CA GLY A 112 3.94 -21.08 0.19
C GLY A 112 5.40 -21.24 0.61
N GLU A 113 6.26 -21.79 -0.26
CA GLU A 113 7.69 -21.94 -0.01
C GLU A 113 8.37 -20.59 0.27
N ARG A 114 8.05 -19.55 -0.54
CA ARG A 114 8.64 -18.22 -0.35
C ARG A 114 8.27 -17.62 1.00
N ILE A 115 6.99 -17.72 1.39
CA ILE A 115 6.50 -17.24 2.68
C ILE A 115 7.17 -18.04 3.81
N GLU A 116 7.20 -19.37 3.72
CA GLU A 116 7.80 -20.23 4.72
C GLU A 116 9.29 -19.91 4.94
N THR A 117 10.07 -19.80 3.87
CA THR A 117 11.50 -19.45 3.96
C THR A 117 11.70 -18.09 4.61
N LEU A 118 10.99 -17.05 4.15
CA LEU A 118 11.17 -15.69 4.65
C LEU A 118 10.70 -15.53 6.10
N VAL A 119 9.60 -16.17 6.48
CA VAL A 119 9.11 -16.16 7.87
C VAL A 119 10.05 -16.93 8.78
N SER A 120 10.53 -18.10 8.35
CA SER A 120 11.49 -18.91 9.13
C SER A 120 12.80 -18.16 9.36
N ASP A 121 13.32 -17.49 8.32
CA ASP A 121 14.51 -16.65 8.44
C ASP A 121 14.31 -15.51 9.45
N ILE A 122 13.17 -14.80 9.40
CA ILE A 122 12.85 -13.76 10.40
C ILE A 122 12.87 -14.36 11.81
N VAL A 123 12.18 -15.48 12.04
CA VAL A 123 12.11 -16.07 13.38
C VAL A 123 13.51 -16.49 13.86
N ASP A 124 14.23 -17.26 13.06
CA ASP A 124 15.52 -17.83 13.45
C ASP A 124 16.63 -16.78 13.58
N TYR A 125 16.68 -15.81 12.67
CA TYR A 125 17.66 -14.74 12.73
C TYR A 125 17.44 -13.86 13.95
N ASN A 126 16.21 -13.37 14.17
CA ASN A 126 15.94 -12.49 15.30
C ASN A 126 16.06 -13.23 16.64
N TRP A 127 15.73 -14.53 16.69
CA TRP A 127 15.95 -15.35 17.89
C TRP A 127 17.44 -15.46 18.25
N ARG A 128 18.31 -15.75 17.27
CA ARG A 128 19.77 -15.79 17.49
C ARG A 128 20.32 -14.45 17.96
N VAL A 129 19.90 -13.36 17.30
CA VAL A 129 20.33 -12.00 17.68
C VAL A 129 19.89 -11.66 19.11
N ALA A 130 18.67 -12.05 19.51
CA ALA A 130 18.18 -11.84 20.87
C ALA A 130 18.99 -12.59 21.93
N LEU A 131 19.59 -13.73 21.57
CA LEU A 131 20.51 -14.50 22.42
C LEU A 131 21.96 -13.97 22.40
N GLY A 132 22.23 -12.87 21.70
CA GLY A 132 23.59 -12.33 21.52
C GLY A 132 24.45 -13.15 20.56
N GLN A 133 23.83 -13.96 19.70
CA GLN A 133 24.50 -14.82 18.73
C GLN A 133 24.31 -14.26 17.31
N GLY A 134 25.41 -13.93 16.65
CA GLY A 134 25.41 -13.39 15.29
C GLY A 134 25.45 -11.86 15.22
N GLU A 135 25.56 -11.34 14.00
CA GLU A 135 25.59 -9.90 13.76
C GLU A 135 24.24 -9.27 14.13
N SER A 136 24.27 -8.32 15.04
CA SER A 136 23.08 -7.57 15.42
C SER A 136 22.65 -6.68 14.27
N TRP A 137 21.34 -6.67 13.99
CA TRP A 137 20.71 -5.62 13.19
C TRP A 137 21.10 -4.21 13.67
N ARG A 138 21.46 -4.01 14.96
CA ARG A 138 21.87 -2.70 15.50
C ARG A 138 23.08 -2.11 14.80
N ALA A 139 23.94 -2.96 14.22
CA ALA A 139 25.08 -2.55 13.43
C ALA A 139 24.69 -2.29 11.95
N ALA A 140 23.63 -2.93 11.45
CA ALA A 140 23.21 -2.89 10.05
C ALA A 140 22.04 -1.92 9.76
N VAL A 141 21.24 -1.60 10.78
CA VAL A 141 20.00 -0.82 10.69
C VAL A 141 20.04 0.23 11.81
N GLY A 142 20.26 1.49 11.44
CA GLY A 142 20.15 2.61 12.37
C GLY A 142 18.71 2.81 12.86
N ASN A 143 18.53 3.73 13.79
CA ASN A 143 17.23 4.37 14.08
C ASN A 143 16.13 3.53 14.79
N GLY A 144 16.46 2.37 15.36
CA GLY A 144 15.57 1.68 16.34
C GLY A 144 14.72 0.53 15.79
N GLN A 145 14.94 0.10 14.54
CA GLN A 145 14.27 -1.08 13.97
C GLN A 145 14.92 -2.34 14.51
N VAL A 146 14.21 -3.11 15.32
CA VAL A 146 14.80 -4.21 16.07
C VAL A 146 14.59 -5.60 15.49
N LEU A 147 13.86 -5.69 14.37
CA LEU A 147 13.56 -6.93 13.67
C LEU A 147 13.94 -6.82 12.19
N GLY A 148 14.48 -7.90 11.63
CA GLY A 148 14.85 -7.96 10.21
C GLY A 148 15.05 -9.39 9.69
N LEU A 149 15.35 -9.49 8.40
CA LEU A 149 15.86 -10.72 7.78
C LEU A 149 17.36 -10.82 8.05
N SER A 150 17.91 -12.04 7.96
CA SER A 150 19.35 -12.22 7.95
C SER A 150 19.99 -11.49 6.75
N PRO A 151 21.25 -11.02 6.85
CA PRO A 151 21.87 -10.22 5.79
C PRO A 151 21.82 -10.87 4.41
N SER A 152 22.10 -12.18 4.31
CA SER A 152 22.04 -12.94 3.07
C SER A 152 20.62 -13.03 2.49
N THR A 153 19.63 -13.26 3.35
CA THR A 153 18.22 -13.38 2.91
C THR A 153 17.68 -12.02 2.48
N LEU A 154 18.07 -10.95 3.17
CA LEU A 154 17.72 -9.57 2.80
C LEU A 154 18.30 -9.18 1.44
N GLU A 155 19.55 -9.53 1.16
CA GLU A 155 20.21 -9.28 -0.13
C GLU A 155 19.45 -9.98 -1.28
N LEU A 156 19.15 -11.27 -1.12
CA LEU A 156 18.39 -12.05 -2.09
C LEU A 156 16.97 -11.49 -2.29
N MET A 157 16.29 -11.10 -1.21
CA MET A 157 14.95 -10.53 -1.28
C MET A 157 14.95 -9.18 -2.02
N ASN A 158 15.96 -8.33 -1.79
CA ASN A 158 16.11 -7.07 -2.50
C ASN A 158 16.40 -7.30 -4.00
N GLY A 159 17.24 -8.27 -4.34
CA GLY A 159 17.50 -8.67 -5.74
C GLY A 159 16.24 -9.15 -6.46
N LEU A 160 15.47 -10.03 -5.82
CA LEU A 160 14.20 -10.52 -6.37
C LEU A 160 13.18 -9.39 -6.55
N ARG A 161 13.10 -8.45 -5.60
CA ARG A 161 12.24 -7.27 -5.71
C ARG A 161 12.66 -6.37 -6.88
N GLU A 162 13.95 -6.18 -7.10
CA GLU A 162 14.47 -5.41 -8.22
C GLU A 162 14.14 -6.08 -9.57
N PHE A 163 14.28 -7.40 -9.63
CA PHE A 163 13.85 -8.21 -10.77
C PHE A 163 12.35 -8.00 -11.07
N MET A 164 11.49 -8.11 -10.05
CA MET A 164 10.05 -7.87 -10.19
C MET A 164 9.76 -6.45 -10.67
N PHE A 165 10.50 -5.47 -10.17
CA PHE A 165 10.34 -4.09 -10.62
C PHE A 165 10.64 -3.90 -12.10
N LYS A 166 11.78 -4.41 -12.56
CA LYS A 166 12.19 -4.31 -13.95
C LYS A 166 11.21 -5.03 -14.89
N ASN A 167 10.81 -6.25 -14.57
CA ASN A 167 10.09 -7.12 -15.50
C ASN A 167 8.56 -7.04 -15.38
N VAL A 168 8.02 -6.71 -14.21
CA VAL A 168 6.56 -6.71 -13.98
C VAL A 168 6.02 -5.28 -13.90
N TYR A 169 6.60 -4.43 -13.05
CA TYR A 169 6.04 -3.09 -12.83
C TYR A 169 6.43 -2.08 -13.92
N THR A 170 7.55 -2.28 -14.63
CA THR A 170 8.03 -1.30 -15.62
C THR A 170 7.29 -1.41 -16.96
N GLU A 171 6.93 -2.62 -17.38
CA GLU A 171 6.34 -2.92 -18.69
C GLU A 171 4.83 -3.23 -18.67
N SER A 172 4.17 -3.17 -17.52
CA SER A 172 2.77 -3.60 -17.42
C SER A 172 1.77 -2.70 -18.16
N ALA A 173 0.77 -3.35 -18.76
CA ALA A 173 -0.45 -2.72 -19.28
C ALA A 173 -1.17 -1.84 -18.23
N ALA A 174 -0.95 -2.10 -16.94
CA ALA A 174 -1.49 -1.30 -15.84
C ALA A 174 -1.07 0.18 -15.91
N LYS A 175 0.10 0.50 -16.50
CA LYS A 175 0.51 1.91 -16.72
C LYS A 175 -0.37 2.63 -17.74
N ALA A 176 -0.98 1.93 -18.69
CA ALA A 176 -1.79 2.55 -19.74
C ALA A 176 -3.04 3.24 -19.18
N ASP A 177 -3.57 2.74 -18.06
CA ASP A 177 -4.76 3.28 -17.40
C ASP A 177 -4.44 4.25 -16.26
N VAL A 178 -3.16 4.45 -15.90
CA VAL A 178 -2.76 5.44 -14.88
C VAL A 178 -3.25 6.85 -15.24
N PRO A 179 -3.04 7.38 -16.46
CA PRO A 179 -3.56 8.70 -16.82
C PRO A 179 -5.08 8.80 -16.72
N LYS A 180 -5.81 7.74 -17.11
CA LYS A 180 -7.28 7.68 -17.02
C LYS A 180 -7.74 7.68 -15.57
N THR A 181 -7.06 6.91 -14.72
CA THR A 181 -7.32 6.85 -13.28
C THR A 181 -7.12 8.21 -12.63
N LYS A 182 -5.98 8.86 -12.89
CA LYS A 182 -5.71 10.21 -12.38
C LYS A 182 -6.76 11.21 -12.82
N PHE A 183 -7.20 11.12 -14.09
CA PHE A 183 -8.28 11.95 -14.62
C PHE A 183 -9.61 11.72 -13.87
N VAL A 184 -10.02 10.48 -13.65
CA VAL A 184 -11.25 10.15 -12.91
C VAL A 184 -11.20 10.73 -11.50
N ILE A 185 -10.11 10.51 -10.76
CA ILE A 185 -9.96 11.04 -9.40
C ILE A 185 -10.00 12.57 -9.38
N ARG A 186 -9.27 13.23 -10.27
CA ARG A 186 -9.26 14.70 -10.39
C ARG A 186 -10.66 15.25 -10.71
N ALA A 187 -11.36 14.64 -11.66
CA ALA A 187 -12.70 15.09 -12.03
C ALA A 187 -13.69 14.94 -10.87
N LEU A 188 -13.67 13.81 -10.16
CA LEU A 188 -14.51 13.62 -8.97
C LEU A 188 -14.15 14.63 -7.86
N PHE A 189 -12.87 14.86 -7.62
CA PHE A 189 -12.40 15.82 -6.62
C PHE A 189 -12.88 17.24 -6.93
N GLU A 190 -12.64 17.71 -8.15
CA GLU A 190 -13.09 19.03 -8.58
C GLU A 190 -14.62 19.17 -8.55
N HIS A 191 -15.35 18.11 -8.91
CA HIS A 191 -16.81 18.10 -8.85
C HIS A 191 -17.32 18.31 -7.43
N PHE A 192 -16.88 17.49 -6.48
CA PHE A 192 -17.38 17.56 -5.11
C PHE A 192 -16.87 18.79 -4.35
N CYS A 193 -15.72 19.36 -4.74
CA CYS A 193 -15.30 20.68 -4.22
C CYS A 193 -16.22 21.81 -4.71
N ARG A 194 -16.78 21.72 -5.93
CA ARG A 194 -17.74 22.72 -6.47
C ARG A 194 -19.18 22.47 -6.01
N HIS A 195 -19.50 21.22 -5.66
CA HIS A 195 -20.84 20.73 -5.32
C HIS A 195 -20.85 20.01 -3.97
N GLU A 196 -20.44 20.72 -2.91
CA GLU A 196 -20.40 20.16 -1.55
C GLU A 196 -21.75 19.64 -1.08
N ASP A 197 -22.85 20.19 -1.61
CA ASP A 197 -24.22 19.75 -1.34
C ASP A 197 -24.49 18.29 -1.78
N GLN A 198 -23.69 17.76 -2.71
CA GLN A 198 -23.80 16.39 -3.22
C GLN A 198 -22.94 15.38 -2.45
N LEU A 199 -22.12 15.83 -1.50
CA LEU A 199 -21.41 14.91 -0.61
C LEU A 199 -22.40 14.16 0.29
N PRO A 200 -22.08 12.91 0.70
CA PRO A 200 -22.87 12.22 1.71
C PRO A 200 -22.97 13.04 3.01
N ALA A 201 -24.06 12.87 3.75
CA ALA A 201 -24.37 13.70 4.93
C ALA A 201 -23.24 13.71 5.97
N GLU A 202 -22.59 12.57 6.19
CA GLU A 202 -21.44 12.42 7.11
C GLU A 202 -20.24 13.29 6.71
N PHE A 203 -19.97 13.45 5.41
CA PHE A 203 -18.91 14.33 4.91
C PHE A 203 -19.36 15.79 4.79
N ARG A 204 -20.67 16.09 4.86
CA ARG A 204 -21.21 17.46 4.88
C ARG A 204 -21.29 18.06 6.28
N ALA A 205 -21.50 17.24 7.32
CA ALA A 205 -21.72 17.69 8.69
C ALA A 205 -20.56 18.53 9.27
N ASN A 206 -19.35 18.39 8.70
CA ASN A 206 -18.12 19.12 9.04
C ASN A 206 -17.93 19.47 10.53
N PRO A 207 -18.01 18.50 11.46
CA PRO A 207 -17.91 18.78 12.89
C PRO A 207 -16.51 19.24 13.33
N ARG A 208 -15.51 19.13 12.45
CA ARG A 208 -14.10 19.44 12.72
C ARG A 208 -13.61 20.73 12.04
N ASP A 209 -14.52 21.48 11.40
CA ASP A 209 -14.21 22.72 10.65
C ASP A 209 -13.09 22.53 9.62
N GLU A 210 -13.15 21.42 8.88
CA GLU A 210 -12.15 21.05 7.89
C GLU A 210 -12.48 21.64 6.51
N PRO A 211 -11.44 21.99 5.73
CA PRO A 211 -11.63 22.51 4.38
C PRO A 211 -12.34 21.49 3.50
N ALA A 212 -13.10 21.98 2.51
CA ALA A 212 -13.89 21.16 1.60
C ALA A 212 -13.00 20.10 0.92
N GLU A 213 -11.80 20.48 0.50
CA GLU A 213 -10.80 19.64 -0.12
C GLU A 213 -10.46 18.39 0.73
N ARG A 214 -10.37 18.55 2.06
CA ARG A 214 -10.09 17.43 2.97
C ARG A 214 -11.29 16.48 3.06
N ARG A 215 -12.50 17.02 3.18
CA ARG A 215 -13.73 16.20 3.29
C ARG A 215 -14.04 15.47 1.98
N VAL A 216 -13.80 16.12 0.84
CA VAL A 216 -13.87 15.52 -0.49
C VAL A 216 -12.84 14.42 -0.65
N ALA A 217 -11.60 14.64 -0.20
CA ALA A 217 -10.56 13.63 -0.20
C ALA A 217 -10.94 12.39 0.61
N ASP A 218 -11.50 12.58 1.81
CA ASP A 218 -11.95 11.48 2.65
C ASP A 218 -13.04 10.64 1.97
N TYR A 219 -14.00 11.33 1.35
CA TYR A 219 -15.07 10.66 0.61
C TYR A 219 -14.54 9.86 -0.60
N ILE A 220 -13.66 10.47 -1.41
CA ILE A 220 -13.10 9.83 -2.60
C ILE A 220 -12.17 8.67 -2.22
N ALA A 221 -11.34 8.84 -1.19
CA ALA A 221 -10.45 7.78 -0.69
C ALA A 221 -11.21 6.58 -0.12
N GLY A 222 -12.44 6.80 0.39
CA GLY A 222 -13.33 5.73 0.84
C GLY A 222 -14.07 4.98 -0.29
N MET A 223 -13.93 5.41 -1.55
CA MET A 223 -14.60 4.75 -2.67
C MET A 223 -13.86 3.47 -3.09
N THR A 224 -14.63 2.42 -3.38
CA THR A 224 -14.12 1.32 -4.21
C THR A 224 -13.95 1.79 -5.66
N ASP A 225 -13.00 1.21 -6.40
CA ASP A 225 -12.74 1.55 -7.82
C ASP A 225 -14.01 1.47 -8.67
N ARG A 226 -14.83 0.42 -8.46
CA ARG A 226 -16.12 0.25 -9.13
C ARG A 226 -17.10 1.37 -8.81
N PHE A 227 -17.14 1.81 -7.55
CA PHE A 227 -18.02 2.90 -7.13
C PHE A 227 -17.54 4.23 -7.71
N ALA A 228 -16.24 4.53 -7.64
CA ALA A 228 -15.67 5.75 -8.23
C ALA A 228 -15.96 5.85 -9.74
N LEU A 229 -15.75 4.76 -10.50
CA LEU A 229 -16.06 4.73 -11.92
C LEU A 229 -17.55 4.91 -12.22
N LYS A 230 -18.43 4.28 -11.43
CA LYS A 230 -19.88 4.44 -11.56
C LYS A 230 -20.30 5.89 -11.28
N THR A 231 -19.79 6.49 -10.22
CA THR A 231 -20.06 7.89 -9.85
C THR A 231 -19.57 8.84 -10.95
N PHE A 232 -18.34 8.64 -11.44
CA PHE A 232 -17.79 9.40 -12.55
C PHE A 232 -18.67 9.30 -13.81
N THR A 233 -19.09 8.09 -14.16
CA THR A 233 -19.97 7.83 -15.32
C THR A 233 -21.29 8.57 -15.16
N ASN A 234 -21.93 8.50 -13.99
CA ASN A 234 -23.21 9.16 -13.75
C ASN A 234 -23.13 10.69 -13.83
N ILE A 235 -21.99 11.28 -13.45
CA ILE A 235 -21.79 12.74 -13.46
C ILE A 235 -21.43 13.24 -14.86
N TYR A 236 -20.50 12.56 -15.54
CA TYR A 236 -19.85 13.10 -16.74
C TYR A 236 -20.21 12.39 -18.05
N VAL A 237 -20.78 11.19 -17.98
CA VAL A 237 -21.11 10.40 -19.18
C VAL A 237 -22.63 10.44 -19.38
N PRO A 238 -23.13 11.08 -20.45
CA PRO A 238 -24.55 11.09 -20.75
C PRO A 238 -25.09 9.66 -20.88
N GLN A 239 -26.23 9.38 -20.27
CA GLN A 239 -26.88 8.10 -20.47
C GLN A 239 -27.51 8.07 -21.86
N GLN A 240 -27.11 7.09 -22.67
CA GLN A 240 -27.78 6.82 -23.94
C GLN A 240 -29.16 6.24 -23.64
N TRP A 241 -30.21 7.05 -23.78
CA TRP A 241 -31.59 6.54 -23.85
C TRP A 241 -31.85 5.99 -25.25
N ALA A 242 -31.19 4.90 -25.61
CA ALA A 242 -31.44 4.30 -26.91
C ALA A 242 -32.60 3.29 -26.81
N ARG A 243 -33.76 3.66 -27.34
CA ARG A 243 -34.49 2.71 -28.18
C ARG A 243 -33.74 2.69 -29.51
N PHE A 244 -32.92 1.68 -29.71
CA PHE A 244 -32.56 1.28 -31.06
C PHE A 244 -33.71 0.40 -31.56
N ASP A 245 -34.46 0.92 -32.53
CA ASP A 245 -35.37 0.10 -33.36
C ASP A 245 -34.57 -0.87 -34.24
#